data_AF-A0A7X6VK20-F1
#
_entry.id   AF-A0A7X6VK20-F1
#
_cell.length_a   1.000
_cell.length_b   1.000
_cell.length_c   1.000
_cell.angle_alpha   90.00
_cell.angle_beta   90.00
_cell.angle_gamma   90.00
#
_symmetry.space_group_name_H-M   'P 1'
#
loop_
_entity.id
_entity.type
_entity.pdbx_description
1 polymer ?
#
loop_
_entity_poly.entity_id
_entity_poly.type
_entity_poly.pdbx_seq_one_letter_code
_entity_poly.pdbx_strand_id
1 'polypeptide(L)'
;MGALIVAMMIAAGLCSAGTFLGGPGLGYKLGATWVTVAAAQNFMTFIVLGEVGKKVGIVARRINAQSIFGLLLHRFNKNRLIGIFGVVTIVCFMGSYVVAQLVGGARLFETMTGMSYELGLALFSGVILAIIAMGGIKGVALAIAFQGIVMTFAVIALTSGALMHVGPLEAALRGIAEVDPKLMTPWTWPIAYHISMWLNFGFVIIGLPHATMGALTYKNTRSMHKSIVIGAVFVVLWTMTLPYLGLLTKAIIPDLKVADHAVPALAMVVLPPWLAGITLAGVAGAIQSTVGAMIIVITSSLIKEAYQSFFNPTASSEHLKKVNLWVTVIVCLMIFAASIKPPHALQYLIIFSIGGMASSFFWPILLGLYW
;
A
#
# COMPACT_ATOMS: atom_id res chain seq x y z
N MET A 1 12.60 -12.76 -16.01
CA MET A 1 11.13 -12.64 -15.90
C MET A 1 10.67 -11.76 -17.06
N GLY A 2 9.54 -12.11 -17.70
CA GLY A 2 8.97 -11.29 -18.78
C GLY A 2 8.51 -9.92 -18.27
N ALA A 3 8.40 -8.94 -19.18
CA ALA A 3 8.05 -7.56 -18.81
C ALA A 3 6.70 -7.45 -18.09
N LEU A 4 5.70 -8.26 -18.47
CA LEU A 4 4.39 -8.29 -17.82
C LEU A 4 4.46 -8.75 -16.35
N ILE A 5 5.22 -9.81 -16.06
CA ILE A 5 5.40 -10.33 -14.69
C ILE A 5 6.06 -9.27 -13.82
N VAL A 6 7.08 -8.58 -14.35
CA VAL A 6 7.77 -7.51 -13.63
C VAL A 6 6.85 -6.30 -13.43
N ALA A 7 6.06 -5.93 -14.44
CA ALA A 7 5.08 -4.86 -14.34
C ALA A 7 4.03 -5.15 -13.26
N MET A 8 3.47 -6.36 -13.24
CA MET A 8 2.51 -6.79 -12.22
C MET A 8 3.13 -6.84 -10.83
N MET A 9 4.37 -7.33 -10.71
CA MET A 9 5.09 -7.34 -9.44
C MET A 9 5.25 -5.93 -8.88
N ILE A 10 5.58 -4.96 -9.73
CA ILE A 10 5.75 -3.58 -9.29
C ILE A 10 4.40 -2.91 -9.01
N ALA A 11 3.44 -3.01 -9.93
CA ALA A 11 2.12 -2.42 -9.78
C ALA A 11 1.39 -2.96 -8.54
N ALA A 12 1.32 -4.28 -8.39
CA ALA A 12 0.67 -4.90 -7.23
C ALA A 12 1.41 -4.60 -5.93
N GLY A 13 2.75 -4.47 -5.97
CA GLY A 13 3.55 -4.03 -4.82
C GLY A 13 3.32 -2.57 -4.41
N LEU A 14 2.76 -1.74 -5.29
CA LEU A 14 2.39 -0.35 -5.01
C LEU A 14 0.95 -0.20 -4.51
N CYS A 15 0.16 -1.27 -4.53
CA CYS A 15 -1.21 -1.27 -4.05
C CYS A 15 -1.34 -2.01 -2.72
N SER A 16 -2.28 -1.55 -1.88
CA SER A 16 -2.41 -2.01 -0.50
C SER A 16 -3.87 -2.04 -0.04
N ALA A 17 -4.13 -2.35 1.23
CA ALA A 17 -5.44 -2.13 1.86
C ALA A 17 -5.99 -0.70 1.62
N GLY A 18 -5.10 0.29 1.46
CA GLY A 18 -5.51 1.65 1.12
C GLY A 18 -6.06 1.79 -0.29
N THR A 19 -5.56 1.01 -1.24
CA THR A 19 -6.09 1.04 -2.62
C THR A 19 -7.44 0.35 -2.70
N PHE A 20 -7.62 -0.77 -1.99
CA PHE A 20 -8.78 -1.65 -2.15
C PHE A 20 -9.90 -1.46 -1.12
N LEU A 21 -9.60 -0.94 0.07
CA LEU A 21 -10.58 -0.69 1.12
C LEU A 21 -10.62 0.78 1.51
N GLY A 22 -9.48 1.35 1.90
CA GLY A 22 -9.43 2.72 2.43
C GLY A 22 -9.83 3.79 1.41
N GLY A 23 -9.32 3.67 0.18
CA GLY A 23 -9.60 4.58 -0.91
C GLY A 23 -11.07 4.54 -1.34
N PRO A 24 -11.65 3.36 -1.59
CA PRO A 24 -13.08 3.20 -1.81
C PRO A 24 -13.94 3.63 -0.63
N GLY A 25 -13.51 3.37 0.61
CA GLY A 25 -14.22 3.85 1.79
C GLY A 25 -14.25 5.37 1.87
N LEU A 26 -13.15 6.05 1.55
CA LEU A 26 -13.17 7.50 1.40
C LEU A 26 -13.92 7.98 0.15
N GLY A 27 -13.96 7.21 -0.94
CA GLY A 27 -14.84 7.46 -2.07
C GLY A 27 -16.32 7.40 -1.68
N TYR A 28 -16.70 6.45 -0.85
CA TYR A 28 -18.05 6.33 -0.29
C TYR A 28 -18.40 7.51 0.63
N LYS A 29 -17.45 7.94 1.47
CA LYS A 29 -17.67 8.98 2.48
C LYS A 29 -17.55 10.41 1.96
N LEU A 30 -16.63 10.65 1.02
CA LEU A 30 -16.24 11.99 0.54
C LEU A 30 -16.53 12.20 -0.94
N GLY A 31 -16.92 11.14 -1.65
CA GLY A 31 -17.27 11.18 -3.06
C GLY A 31 -16.14 11.68 -3.96
N ALA A 32 -16.51 12.53 -4.92
CA ALA A 32 -15.66 13.05 -5.96
C ALA A 32 -14.38 13.72 -5.42
N THR A 33 -14.43 14.35 -4.24
CA THR A 33 -13.24 14.92 -3.58
C THR A 33 -12.15 13.86 -3.41
N TRP A 34 -12.48 12.67 -2.91
CA TRP A 34 -11.48 11.62 -2.76
C TRP A 34 -11.10 10.96 -4.09
N VAL A 35 -12.04 10.85 -5.04
CA VAL A 35 -11.75 10.33 -6.39
C VAL A 35 -10.67 11.18 -7.07
N THR A 36 -10.73 12.51 -6.96
CA THR A 36 -9.67 13.38 -7.52
C THR A 36 -8.34 13.25 -6.80
N VAL A 37 -8.34 13.05 -5.47
CA VAL A 37 -7.11 12.78 -4.71
C VAL A 37 -6.48 11.46 -5.12
N ALA A 38 -7.28 10.42 -5.32
CA ALA A 38 -6.79 9.14 -5.81
C ALA A 38 -6.23 9.24 -7.23
N ALA A 39 -6.73 10.17 -8.07
CA ALA A 39 -6.18 10.45 -9.40
C ALA A 39 -4.71 10.87 -9.35
N ALA A 40 -4.31 11.60 -8.30
CA ALA A 40 -2.93 12.02 -8.13
C ALA A 40 -1.97 10.80 -8.02
N GLN A 41 -2.43 9.66 -7.51
CA GLN A 41 -1.62 8.43 -7.44
C GLN A 41 -1.21 7.92 -8.82
N ASN A 42 -1.89 8.31 -9.90
CA ASN A 42 -1.52 7.91 -11.25
C ASN A 42 -0.10 8.38 -11.63
N PHE A 43 0.39 9.45 -11.01
CA PHE A 43 1.74 9.96 -11.19
C PHE A 43 2.80 9.18 -10.39
N MET A 44 2.40 8.43 -9.36
CA MET A 44 3.30 7.67 -8.47
C MET A 44 4.24 6.77 -9.26
N THR A 45 3.70 5.96 -10.18
CA THR A 45 4.49 4.95 -10.92
C THR A 45 5.60 5.60 -11.73
N PHE A 46 5.33 6.77 -12.33
CA PHE A 46 6.31 7.54 -13.09
C PHE A 46 7.40 8.13 -12.19
N ILE A 47 7.04 8.64 -11.00
CA ILE A 47 8.03 9.21 -10.08
C ILE A 47 8.88 8.11 -9.42
N VAL A 48 8.23 7.06 -8.91
CA VAL A 48 8.88 5.98 -8.14
C VAL A 48 9.87 5.20 -9.00
N LEU A 49 9.52 4.96 -10.26
CA LEU A 49 10.30 4.08 -11.13
C LEU A 49 10.97 4.80 -12.30
N GLY A 50 10.54 6.01 -12.61
CA GLY A 50 11.13 6.84 -13.66
C GLY A 50 12.49 7.36 -13.26
N GLU A 51 12.73 8.66 -13.38
CA GLU A 51 14.10 9.19 -13.25
C GLU A 51 14.72 8.94 -11.87
N VAL A 52 13.96 9.15 -10.78
CA VAL A 52 14.49 8.96 -9.43
C VAL A 52 14.73 7.48 -9.14
N GLY A 53 13.77 6.60 -9.45
CA GLY A 53 13.93 5.15 -9.28
C GLY A 53 15.09 4.57 -10.09
N LYS A 54 15.25 5.01 -11.34
CA LYS A 54 16.39 4.63 -12.18
C LYS A 54 17.71 4.97 -11.49
N LYS A 55 17.85 6.20 -10.98
CA LYS A 55 19.07 6.66 -10.31
C LYS A 55 19.32 5.92 -9.00
N VAL A 56 18.28 5.72 -8.17
CA VAL A 56 18.33 4.87 -6.97
C VAL A 56 18.91 3.50 -7.30
N GLY A 57 18.36 2.81 -8.31
CA GLY A 57 18.82 1.47 -8.67
C GLY A 57 20.28 1.44 -9.15
N ILE A 58 20.72 2.44 -9.93
CA ILE A 58 22.11 2.54 -10.37
C ILE A 58 23.06 2.76 -9.19
N VAL A 59 22.76 3.74 -8.33
CA VAL A 59 23.59 4.09 -7.18
C VAL A 59 23.64 2.93 -6.18
N ALA A 60 22.48 2.35 -5.85
CA ALA A 60 22.39 1.23 -4.91
C ALA A 60 23.27 0.04 -5.33
N ARG A 61 23.29 -0.30 -6.62
CA ARG A 61 24.16 -1.37 -7.15
C ARG A 61 25.66 -1.05 -7.01
N ARG A 62 26.06 0.21 -7.24
CA ARG A 62 27.47 0.62 -7.12
C ARG A 62 28.01 0.48 -5.69
N ILE A 63 27.15 0.70 -4.68
CA ILE A 63 27.54 0.64 -3.26
C ILE A 63 27.02 -0.62 -2.55
N ASN A 64 26.45 -1.59 -3.28
CA ASN A 64 25.81 -2.79 -2.74
C ASN A 64 24.72 -2.51 -1.66
N ALA A 65 24.05 -1.37 -1.74
CA ALA A 65 22.93 -1.05 -0.84
C ALA A 65 21.73 -1.95 -1.13
N GLN A 66 21.18 -2.54 -0.07
CA GLN A 66 20.04 -3.47 -0.15
C GLN A 66 18.70 -2.81 0.18
N SER A 67 18.72 -1.53 0.53
CA SER A 67 17.55 -0.72 0.88
C SER A 67 17.80 0.74 0.50
N ILE A 68 16.74 1.52 0.31
CA ILE A 68 16.86 2.98 0.15
C ILE A 68 17.46 3.63 1.40
N PHE A 69 17.05 3.18 2.58
CA PHE A 69 17.54 3.78 3.80
C PHE A 69 19.04 3.50 4.00
N GLY A 70 19.52 2.31 3.65
CA GLY A 70 20.94 1.99 3.59
C GLY A 70 21.71 2.84 2.56
N LEU A 71 21.09 3.15 1.41
CA LEU A 71 21.67 4.08 0.43
C LEU A 71 21.82 5.49 1.01
N LEU A 72 20.78 6.01 1.68
CA LEU A 72 20.84 7.31 2.34
C LEU A 72 21.89 7.33 3.45
N LEU A 73 21.91 6.29 4.28
CA LEU A 73 22.86 6.18 5.37
C LEU A 73 24.30 6.18 4.85
N HIS A 74 24.57 5.52 3.72
CA HIS A 74 25.86 5.60 3.04
C HIS A 74 26.15 7.01 2.51
N ARG A 75 25.18 7.68 1.87
CA ARG A 75 25.33 9.06 1.35
C ARG A 75 25.69 10.05 2.46
N PHE A 76 25.19 9.83 3.67
CA PHE A 76 25.48 10.63 4.85
C PHE A 76 26.55 10.00 5.77
N ASN A 77 27.52 9.27 5.21
CA ASN A 77 28.71 8.75 5.91
C ASN A 77 28.40 7.91 7.16
N LYS A 78 27.30 7.15 7.15
CA LYS A 78 26.82 6.34 8.28
C LYS A 78 26.66 7.13 9.57
N ASN A 79 26.25 8.40 9.47
CA ASN A 79 26.00 9.24 10.63
C ASN A 79 24.96 8.60 11.56
N ARG A 80 25.33 8.42 12.84
CA ARG A 80 24.51 7.71 13.83
C ARG A 80 23.17 8.39 14.10
N LEU A 81 23.11 9.73 14.11
CA LEU A 81 21.87 10.47 14.35
C LEU A 81 20.89 10.28 13.20
N ILE A 82 21.37 10.40 11.96
CA ILE A 82 20.56 10.12 10.75
C ILE A 82 20.10 8.66 10.73
N GLY A 83 20.98 7.74 11.13
CA GLY A 83 20.68 6.34 11.33
C GLY A 83 19.52 6.09 12.29
N ILE A 84 19.63 6.62 13.52
CA ILE A 84 18.60 6.45 14.55
C ILE A 84 17.28 7.11 14.12
N PHE A 85 17.32 8.35 13.63
CA PHE A 85 16.12 9.06 13.19
C PHE A 85 15.42 8.33 12.05
N GLY A 86 16.17 7.85 11.05
CA GLY A 86 15.60 7.09 9.94
C GLY A 86 14.96 5.76 10.39
N VAL A 87 15.59 5.04 11.32
CA VAL A 87 14.98 3.82 11.89
C VAL A 87 13.70 4.13 12.65
N VAL A 88 13.70 5.16 13.51
CA VAL A 88 12.50 5.57 14.25
C VAL A 88 11.38 5.96 13.29
N THR A 89 11.67 6.77 12.28
CA THR A 89 10.72 7.14 11.22
C THR A 89 10.14 5.91 10.53
N ILE A 90 10.98 4.95 10.14
CA ILE A 90 10.54 3.71 9.49
C ILE A 90 9.64 2.90 10.42
N VAL A 91 10.05 2.69 11.67
CA VAL A 91 9.27 1.92 12.65
C VAL A 91 7.92 2.57 12.93
N CYS A 92 7.88 3.89 13.16
CA CYS A 92 6.66 4.62 13.47
C CYS A 92 5.71 4.72 12.28
N PHE A 93 6.17 5.29 11.16
CA PHE A 93 5.30 5.57 10.02
C PHE A 93 5.04 4.35 9.16
N MET A 94 6.01 3.46 8.95
CA MET A 94 5.72 2.22 8.23
C MET A 94 5.01 1.20 9.12
N GLY A 95 5.29 1.18 10.43
CA GLY A 95 4.53 0.37 11.38
C GLY A 95 3.04 0.73 11.38
N SER A 96 2.70 2.03 11.42
CA SER A 96 1.31 2.48 11.27
C SER A 96 0.69 2.13 9.91
N TYR A 97 1.49 2.05 8.85
CA TYR A 97 1.01 1.56 7.55
C TYR A 97 0.63 0.08 7.66
N VAL A 98 1.47 -0.74 8.30
CA VAL A 98 1.18 -2.17 8.55
C VAL A 98 -0.06 -2.33 9.43
N VAL A 99 -0.26 -1.46 10.43
CA VAL A 99 -1.52 -1.41 11.21
C VAL A 99 -2.70 -1.27 10.26
N ALA A 100 -2.66 -0.31 9.32
CA ALA A 100 -3.73 -0.12 8.33
C ALA A 100 -4.00 -1.38 7.48
N GLN A 101 -2.96 -2.18 7.22
CA GLN A 101 -3.10 -3.45 6.50
C GLN A 101 -3.85 -4.50 7.32
N LEU A 102 -3.48 -4.69 8.58
CA LEU A 102 -4.16 -5.64 9.46
C LEU A 102 -5.62 -5.24 9.71
N VAL A 103 -5.88 -3.94 9.87
CA VAL A 103 -7.24 -3.40 9.94
C VAL A 103 -8.02 -3.74 8.68
N GLY A 104 -7.44 -3.54 7.49
CA GLY A 104 -8.08 -3.92 6.23
C GLY A 104 -8.39 -5.42 6.14
N GLY A 105 -7.46 -6.27 6.56
CA GLY A 105 -7.67 -7.72 6.59
C GLY A 105 -8.80 -8.15 7.54
N ALA A 106 -8.88 -7.53 8.72
CA ALA A 106 -9.94 -7.77 9.68
C ALA A 106 -11.31 -7.33 9.14
N ARG A 107 -11.39 -6.17 8.46
CA ARG A 107 -12.62 -5.64 7.84
C ARG A 107 -13.10 -6.49 6.66
N LEU A 108 -12.18 -7.05 5.88
CA LEU A 108 -12.51 -8.06 4.86
C LEU A 108 -13.18 -9.27 5.52
N PHE A 109 -12.55 -9.82 6.56
CA PHE A 109 -13.05 -11.00 7.25
C PHE A 109 -14.43 -10.75 7.87
N GLU A 110 -14.61 -9.63 8.57
CA GLU A 110 -15.88 -9.20 9.16
C GLU A 110 -16.99 -9.13 8.09
N THR A 111 -16.71 -8.51 6.94
CA THR A 111 -17.72 -8.39 5.88
C THR A 111 -18.06 -9.73 5.21
N MET A 112 -17.06 -10.60 5.03
CA MET A 112 -17.25 -11.89 4.37
C MET A 112 -17.99 -12.91 5.24
N THR A 113 -17.76 -12.87 6.55
CA THR A 113 -18.21 -13.92 7.48
C THR A 113 -19.31 -13.47 8.44
N GLY A 114 -19.49 -12.16 8.60
CA GLY A 114 -20.36 -11.58 9.63
C GLY A 114 -19.82 -11.72 11.06
N MET A 115 -18.61 -12.26 11.24
CA MET A 115 -17.97 -12.42 12.55
C MET A 115 -17.32 -11.11 13.04
N SER A 116 -16.99 -11.05 14.33
CA SER A 116 -16.45 -9.83 14.93
C SER A 116 -15.09 -9.42 14.36
N TYR A 117 -14.85 -8.11 14.37
CA TYR A 117 -13.59 -7.49 13.95
C TYR A 117 -12.37 -8.10 14.69
N GLU A 118 -12.48 -8.34 15.99
CA GLU A 118 -11.37 -8.85 16.82
C GLU A 118 -10.96 -10.27 16.39
N LEU A 119 -11.94 -11.11 16.07
CA LEU A 119 -11.68 -12.45 15.56
C LEU A 119 -11.04 -12.39 14.17
N GLY A 120 -11.55 -11.51 13.29
CA GLY A 120 -10.96 -11.27 11.98
C GLY A 120 -9.52 -10.78 12.07
N LEU A 121 -9.24 -9.85 12.99
CA LEU A 121 -7.89 -9.35 13.24
C LEU A 121 -6.96 -10.46 13.75
N ALA A 122 -7.41 -11.28 14.71
CA ALA A 122 -6.63 -12.39 15.24
C ALA A 122 -6.27 -13.42 14.17
N LEU A 123 -7.27 -13.87 13.40
CA LEU A 123 -7.09 -14.87 12.35
C LEU A 123 -6.21 -14.35 11.21
N PHE A 124 -6.51 -13.14 10.69
CA PHE A 124 -5.74 -12.56 9.60
C PHE A 124 -4.29 -12.33 10.02
N SER A 125 -4.06 -11.74 11.19
CA SER A 125 -2.71 -11.49 11.71
C SER A 125 -1.94 -12.79 11.97
N GLY A 126 -2.62 -13.84 12.47
CA GLY A 126 -2.03 -15.16 12.68
C GLY A 126 -1.53 -15.80 11.38
N VAL A 127 -2.33 -15.74 10.31
CA VAL A 127 -1.94 -16.23 8.99
C VAL A 127 -0.74 -15.45 8.45
N ILE A 128 -0.77 -14.12 8.55
CA ILE A 128 0.34 -13.26 8.11
C ILE A 128 1.64 -13.59 8.87
N LEU A 129 1.56 -13.74 10.19
CA LEU A 129 2.69 -14.11 11.04
C LEU A 129 3.28 -15.46 10.66
N ALA A 130 2.44 -16.47 10.41
CA ALA A 130 2.88 -17.79 9.98
C ALA A 130 3.61 -17.72 8.63
N ILE A 131 3.07 -16.98 7.67
CA ILE A 131 3.69 -16.77 6.35
C ILE A 131 5.05 -16.09 6.48
N ILE A 132 5.17 -15.04 7.30
CA ILE A 132 6.43 -14.32 7.53
C ILE A 132 7.46 -15.24 8.19
N ALA A 133 7.05 -16.07 9.15
CA ALA A 133 7.93 -17.02 9.82
C ALA A 133 8.46 -18.12 8.89
N MET A 134 7.63 -18.60 7.96
CA MET A 134 7.99 -19.68 7.02
C MET A 134 8.75 -19.20 5.77
N GLY A 135 8.41 -18.02 5.25
CA GLY A 135 8.53 -17.73 3.82
C GLY A 135 9.57 -16.69 3.43
N GLY A 136 10.82 -16.81 3.90
CA GLY A 136 11.91 -15.94 3.44
C GLY A 136 11.83 -15.65 1.93
N ILE A 137 11.85 -14.36 1.55
CA ILE A 137 11.55 -13.63 0.29
C ILE A 137 11.72 -14.36 -1.07
N LYS A 138 12.48 -15.46 -1.13
CA LYS A 138 12.77 -16.24 -2.34
C LYS A 138 11.56 -17.07 -2.76
N GLY A 139 10.69 -16.48 -3.57
CA GLY A 139 9.50 -17.13 -4.16
C GLY A 139 8.32 -16.17 -4.36
N VAL A 140 8.38 -15.01 -3.69
CA VAL A 140 7.26 -14.07 -3.58
C VAL A 140 6.96 -13.34 -4.91
N ALA A 141 7.95 -13.14 -5.78
CA ALA A 141 7.78 -12.37 -7.02
C ALA A 141 6.71 -12.94 -7.97
N LEU A 142 6.66 -14.28 -8.13
CA LEU A 142 5.66 -14.92 -8.99
C LEU A 142 4.26 -14.86 -8.37
N ALA A 143 4.18 -15.04 -7.04
CA ALA A 143 2.92 -14.90 -6.31
C ALA A 143 2.36 -13.48 -6.43
N ILE A 144 3.19 -12.43 -6.28
CA ILE A 144 2.76 -11.03 -6.47
C ILE A 144 2.29 -10.80 -7.90
N ALA A 145 2.99 -11.34 -8.90
CA ALA A 145 2.57 -11.16 -10.30
C ALA A 145 1.22 -11.82 -10.59
N PHE A 146 0.99 -13.05 -10.10
CA PHE A 146 -0.29 -13.74 -10.22
C PHE A 146 -1.40 -12.99 -9.48
N GLN A 147 -1.11 -12.51 -8.27
CA GLN A 147 -2.02 -11.71 -7.47
C GLN A 147 -2.43 -10.43 -8.20
N GLY A 148 -1.50 -9.74 -8.88
CA GLY A 148 -1.82 -8.59 -9.72
C GLY A 148 -2.85 -8.91 -10.81
N ILE A 149 -2.73 -10.06 -11.47
CA ILE A 149 -3.71 -10.50 -12.48
C ILE A 149 -5.09 -10.73 -11.85
N VAL A 150 -5.13 -11.42 -10.71
CA VAL A 150 -6.38 -11.66 -9.97
C VAL A 150 -7.01 -10.33 -9.54
N MET A 151 -6.21 -9.36 -9.06
CA MET A 151 -6.67 -8.03 -8.70
C MET A 151 -7.26 -7.26 -9.89
N THR A 152 -6.65 -7.35 -11.08
CA THR A 152 -7.22 -6.76 -12.31
C THR A 152 -8.57 -7.36 -12.65
N PHE A 153 -8.68 -8.70 -12.63
CA PHE A 153 -9.95 -9.36 -12.89
C PHE A 153 -11.01 -9.00 -11.86
N ALA A 154 -10.63 -8.95 -10.57
CA ALA A 154 -11.48 -8.53 -9.47
C ALA A 154 -12.07 -7.13 -9.68
N VAL A 155 -11.24 -6.15 -10.07
CA VAL A 155 -11.71 -4.78 -10.35
C VAL A 155 -12.67 -4.75 -11.54
N ILE A 156 -12.33 -5.43 -12.65
CA ILE A 156 -13.21 -5.49 -13.83
C ILE A 156 -14.55 -6.13 -13.50
N ALA A 157 -14.53 -7.24 -12.75
CA ALA A 157 -15.75 -7.93 -12.32
C ALA A 157 -16.61 -7.01 -11.45
N LEU A 158 -16.02 -6.37 -10.43
CA LEU A 158 -16.72 -5.44 -9.55
C LEU A 158 -17.33 -4.27 -10.31
N THR A 159 -16.58 -3.67 -11.24
CA THR A 159 -17.08 -2.56 -12.07
C THR A 159 -18.25 -2.99 -12.93
N SER A 160 -18.13 -4.14 -13.59
CA SER A 160 -19.18 -4.66 -14.46
C SER A 160 -20.44 -4.97 -13.64
N GLY A 161 -20.29 -5.65 -12.51
CA GLY A 161 -21.40 -5.97 -11.60
C GLY A 161 -22.08 -4.70 -11.05
N ALA A 162 -21.30 -3.71 -10.61
CA ALA A 162 -21.83 -2.46 -10.10
C ALA A 162 -22.62 -1.68 -11.16
N LEU A 163 -22.07 -1.55 -12.38
CA LEU A 163 -22.74 -0.86 -13.48
C LEU A 163 -24.03 -1.57 -13.93
N MET A 164 -24.03 -2.92 -13.95
CA MET A 164 -25.23 -3.70 -14.24
C MET A 164 -26.30 -3.55 -13.14
N HIS A 165 -25.88 -3.42 -11.88
CA HIS A 165 -26.79 -3.34 -10.74
C HIS A 165 -27.47 -1.96 -10.62
N VAL A 166 -26.74 -0.86 -10.83
CA VAL A 166 -27.29 0.50 -10.71
C VAL A 166 -28.14 0.96 -11.89
N GLY A 167 -28.11 0.22 -13.02
CA GLY A 167 -28.78 0.63 -14.25
C GLY A 167 -28.09 1.83 -14.92
N PRO A 168 -28.83 2.80 -15.49
CA PRO A 168 -28.24 3.96 -16.13
C PRO A 168 -27.37 4.78 -15.17
N LEU A 169 -26.08 4.88 -15.46
CA LEU A 169 -25.10 5.56 -14.59
C LEU A 169 -25.51 6.99 -14.25
N GLU A 170 -26.07 7.72 -15.21
CA GLU A 170 -26.55 9.10 -14.99
C GLU A 170 -27.62 9.17 -13.90
N ALA A 171 -28.57 8.23 -13.89
CA ALA A 171 -29.63 8.19 -12.88
C ALA A 171 -29.05 7.89 -11.49
N ALA A 172 -28.10 6.95 -11.42
CA ALA A 172 -27.42 6.63 -10.16
C ALA A 172 -26.65 7.83 -9.59
N LEU A 173 -25.90 8.54 -10.43
CA LEU A 173 -25.16 9.73 -10.01
C LEU A 173 -26.09 10.90 -9.61
N ARG A 174 -27.23 11.07 -10.30
CA ARG A 174 -28.25 12.04 -9.90
C ARG A 174 -28.85 11.70 -8.55
N GLY A 175 -29.21 10.43 -8.30
CA GLY A 175 -29.70 9.98 -7.01
C GLY A 175 -28.71 10.25 -5.87
N ILE A 176 -27.42 10.01 -6.11
CA ILE A 176 -26.37 10.37 -5.12
C ILE A 176 -26.34 11.89 -4.89
N ALA A 177 -26.41 12.70 -5.95
CA ALA A 177 -26.40 14.15 -5.86
C ALA A 177 -27.62 14.72 -5.12
N GLU A 178 -28.80 14.09 -5.26
CA GLU A 178 -30.03 14.47 -4.55
C GLU A 178 -29.92 14.20 -3.04
N VAL A 179 -29.24 13.12 -2.65
CA VAL A 179 -29.00 12.80 -1.23
C VAL A 179 -27.96 13.74 -0.61
N ASP A 180 -26.81 13.90 -1.28
CA ASP A 180 -25.77 14.84 -0.85
C ASP A 180 -24.98 15.39 -2.06
N PRO A 181 -25.24 16.64 -2.48
CA PRO A 181 -24.52 17.28 -3.58
C PRO A 181 -23.00 17.36 -3.38
N LYS A 182 -22.53 17.31 -2.13
CA LYS A 182 -21.09 17.37 -1.83
C LYS A 182 -20.36 16.12 -2.31
N LEU A 183 -21.03 14.97 -2.38
CA LEU A 183 -20.43 13.73 -2.89
C LEU A 183 -20.11 13.81 -4.39
N MET A 184 -20.79 14.69 -5.13
CA MET A 184 -20.52 14.92 -6.55
C MET A 184 -19.59 16.11 -6.80
N THR A 185 -19.21 16.84 -5.74
CA THR A 185 -18.35 18.02 -5.82
C THR A 185 -16.89 17.62 -5.60
N PRO A 186 -15.97 17.86 -6.55
CA PRO A 186 -14.58 17.40 -6.44
C PRO A 186 -13.69 18.25 -5.51
N TRP A 187 -14.16 19.42 -5.07
CA TRP A 187 -13.34 20.42 -4.37
C TRP A 187 -13.98 20.84 -3.05
N THR A 188 -14.41 19.87 -2.23
CA THR A 188 -15.09 20.18 -0.95
C THR A 188 -14.13 20.54 0.19
N TRP A 189 -12.84 20.33 0.00
CA TRP A 189 -11.80 20.68 0.97
C TRP A 189 -11.18 22.05 0.70
N PRO A 190 -10.57 22.69 1.71
CA PRO A 190 -9.70 23.84 1.48
C PRO A 190 -8.63 23.49 0.45
N ILE A 191 -8.40 24.39 -0.52
CA ILE A 191 -7.50 24.16 -1.65
C ILE A 191 -6.11 23.71 -1.19
N ALA A 192 -5.56 24.34 -0.15
CA ALA A 192 -4.25 23.97 0.40
C ALA A 192 -4.21 22.52 0.90
N TYR A 193 -5.27 22.06 1.56
CA TYR A 193 -5.36 20.68 2.04
C TYR A 193 -5.47 19.70 0.87
N HIS A 194 -6.27 20.04 -0.15
CA HIS A 194 -6.43 19.21 -1.35
C HIS A 194 -5.12 19.03 -2.11
N ILE A 195 -4.39 20.13 -2.33
CA ILE A 195 -3.06 20.12 -2.96
C ILE A 195 -2.08 19.31 -2.10
N SER A 196 -2.10 19.44 -0.78
CA SER A 196 -1.24 18.66 0.11
C SER A 196 -1.45 17.15 -0.08
N MET A 197 -2.70 16.72 -0.28
CA MET A 197 -3.03 15.31 -0.55
C MET A 197 -2.53 14.85 -1.92
N TRP A 198 -2.65 15.69 -2.95
CA TRP A 198 -2.12 15.39 -4.27
C TRP A 198 -0.60 15.25 -4.26
N LEU A 199 0.11 16.12 -3.53
CA LEU A 199 1.54 15.99 -3.34
C LEU A 199 1.87 14.68 -2.62
N ASN A 200 1.18 14.38 -1.52
CA ASN A 200 1.40 13.20 -0.67
C ASN A 200 1.24 11.89 -1.46
N PHE A 201 0.14 11.76 -2.21
CA PHE A 201 -0.19 10.54 -2.96
C PHE A 201 0.42 10.46 -4.36
N GLY A 202 0.71 11.59 -5.00
CA GLY A 202 1.19 11.63 -6.39
C GLY A 202 2.68 11.89 -6.54
N PHE A 203 3.27 12.78 -5.74
CA PHE A 203 4.60 13.33 -6.01
C PHE A 203 5.67 12.86 -5.03
N VAL A 204 5.42 12.98 -3.71
CA VAL A 204 6.47 12.74 -2.70
C VAL A 204 6.65 11.27 -2.32
N ILE A 205 5.94 10.38 -2.99
CA ILE A 205 5.82 8.96 -2.68
C ILE A 205 7.10 8.14 -2.92
N ILE A 206 8.08 8.66 -3.67
CA ILE A 206 9.46 8.11 -3.72
C ILE A 206 10.10 8.05 -2.33
N GLY A 207 9.63 8.86 -1.38
CA GLY A 207 10.01 8.79 0.03
C GLY A 207 9.68 7.47 0.72
N LEU A 208 8.89 6.58 0.12
CA LEU A 208 8.50 5.30 0.71
C LEU A 208 9.56 4.23 0.42
N PRO A 209 10.25 3.69 1.45
CA PRO A 209 11.30 2.69 1.24
C PRO A 209 10.81 1.36 0.65
N HIS A 210 9.56 0.94 0.95
CA HIS A 210 9.00 -0.30 0.42
C HIS A 210 8.59 -0.17 -1.06
N ALA A 211 7.98 0.97 -1.44
CA ALA A 211 7.53 1.25 -2.80
C ALA A 211 8.69 1.26 -3.81
N THR A 212 9.87 1.65 -3.32
CA THR A 212 11.09 1.79 -4.13
C THR A 212 11.91 0.50 -4.23
N MET A 213 11.53 -0.59 -3.56
CA MET A 213 12.21 -1.89 -3.72
C MET A 213 12.14 -2.42 -5.16
N GLY A 214 11.10 -2.06 -5.92
CA GLY A 214 11.04 -2.36 -7.36
C GLY A 214 12.23 -1.79 -8.14
N ALA A 215 12.73 -0.62 -7.73
CA ALA A 215 13.90 0.02 -8.33
C ALA A 215 15.23 -0.67 -7.94
N LEU A 216 15.25 -1.48 -6.88
CA LEU A 216 16.45 -2.21 -6.45
C LEU A 216 16.58 -3.58 -7.12
N THR A 217 15.48 -4.12 -7.68
CA THR A 217 15.39 -5.53 -8.10
C THR A 217 15.45 -5.77 -9.61
N TYR A 218 15.39 -4.72 -10.45
CA TYR A 218 15.42 -4.89 -11.91
C TYR A 218 16.84 -5.18 -12.44
N LYS A 219 16.91 -6.11 -13.41
CA LYS A 219 18.19 -6.54 -14.03
C LYS A 219 18.66 -5.65 -15.17
N ASN A 220 17.74 -4.99 -15.89
CA ASN A 220 18.08 -4.15 -17.05
C ASN A 220 17.12 -2.95 -17.19
N THR A 221 17.60 -1.86 -17.77
CA THR A 221 16.87 -0.58 -17.89
C THR A 221 15.72 -0.63 -18.91
N ARG A 222 15.84 -1.43 -19.97
CA ARG A 222 14.82 -1.52 -21.04
C ARG A 222 13.56 -2.25 -20.58
N SER A 223 13.72 -3.37 -19.88
CA SER A 223 12.64 -4.10 -19.22
C SER A 223 12.02 -3.27 -18.11
N MET A 224 12.80 -2.48 -17.37
CA MET A 224 12.28 -1.53 -16.40
C MET A 224 11.33 -0.53 -17.07
N HIS A 225 11.78 0.18 -18.13
CA HIS A 225 10.94 1.18 -18.82
C HIS A 225 9.62 0.58 -19.33
N LYS A 226 9.65 -0.60 -19.98
CA LYS A 226 8.42 -1.30 -20.39
C LYS A 226 7.52 -1.65 -19.20
N SER A 227 8.12 -2.08 -18.08
CA SER A 227 7.37 -2.46 -16.88
C SER A 227 6.71 -1.26 -16.20
N ILE A 228 7.32 -0.06 -16.28
CA ILE A 228 6.74 1.19 -15.79
C ILE A 228 5.47 1.52 -16.57
N VAL A 229 5.55 1.51 -17.91
CA VAL A 229 4.40 1.85 -18.76
C VAL A 229 3.26 0.86 -18.54
N ILE A 230 3.54 -0.44 -18.59
CA ILE A 230 2.54 -1.48 -18.37
C ILE A 230 1.96 -1.40 -16.96
N GLY A 231 2.83 -1.25 -15.95
CA GLY A 231 2.41 -1.14 -14.55
C GLY A 231 1.56 0.10 -14.29
N ALA A 232 1.88 1.23 -14.92
CA ALA A 232 1.10 2.46 -14.81
C ALA A 232 -0.34 2.27 -15.30
N VAL A 233 -0.57 1.53 -16.40
CA VAL A 233 -1.92 1.23 -16.88
C VAL A 233 -2.73 0.48 -15.82
N PHE A 234 -2.14 -0.55 -15.18
CA PHE A 234 -2.83 -1.31 -14.15
C PHE A 234 -3.05 -0.51 -12.86
N VAL A 235 -2.06 0.27 -12.44
CA VAL A 235 -2.21 1.16 -11.29
C VAL A 235 -3.34 2.15 -11.54
N VAL A 236 -3.37 2.84 -12.68
CA VAL A 236 -4.44 3.80 -13.05
C VAL A 236 -5.81 3.11 -13.03
N LEU A 237 -5.90 1.91 -13.63
CA LEU A 237 -7.13 1.13 -13.62
C LEU A 237 -7.62 0.90 -12.19
N TRP A 238 -6.76 0.46 -11.28
CA TRP A 238 -7.15 0.18 -9.90
C TRP A 238 -7.45 1.45 -9.10
N THR A 239 -6.54 2.44 -9.12
CA THR A 239 -6.62 3.65 -8.30
C THR A 239 -7.72 4.61 -8.74
N MET A 240 -8.15 4.56 -10.00
CA MET A 240 -9.29 5.36 -10.44
C MET A 240 -10.62 4.67 -10.24
N THR A 241 -10.67 3.37 -10.56
CA THR A 241 -11.93 2.64 -10.56
C THR A 241 -12.41 2.37 -9.14
N LEU A 242 -11.52 1.96 -8.22
CA LEU A 242 -11.91 1.56 -6.87
C LEU A 242 -12.53 2.70 -6.04
N PRO A 243 -11.94 3.91 -5.95
CA PRO A 243 -12.57 5.06 -5.28
C PRO A 243 -13.92 5.44 -5.90
N TYR A 244 -14.03 5.35 -7.22
CA TYR A 244 -15.29 5.62 -7.91
C TYR A 244 -16.34 4.55 -7.61
N LEU A 245 -15.95 3.27 -7.52
CA LEU A 245 -16.83 2.22 -7.04
C LEU A 245 -17.28 2.45 -5.60
N GLY A 246 -16.40 2.98 -4.74
CA GLY A 246 -16.78 3.44 -3.41
C GLY A 246 -17.89 4.48 -3.43
N LEU A 247 -17.78 5.50 -4.30
CA LEU A 247 -18.85 6.48 -4.53
C LEU A 247 -20.14 5.79 -5.03
N LEU A 248 -20.05 4.89 -6.01
CA LEU A 248 -21.22 4.16 -6.53
C LEU A 248 -21.85 3.23 -5.49
N THR A 249 -21.07 2.67 -4.55
CA THR A 249 -21.61 1.91 -3.43
C THR A 249 -22.61 2.73 -2.63
N LYS A 250 -22.50 4.07 -2.60
CA LYS A 250 -23.49 4.93 -1.93
C LYS A 250 -24.89 4.83 -2.53
N ALA A 251 -25.01 4.61 -3.85
CA ALA A 251 -26.30 4.41 -4.50
C ALA A 251 -26.90 3.02 -4.22
N ILE A 252 -26.06 2.01 -3.97
CA ILE A 252 -26.48 0.62 -3.78
C ILE A 252 -26.72 0.30 -2.29
N ILE A 253 -25.86 0.83 -1.41
CA ILE A 253 -25.79 0.56 0.02
C ILE A 253 -25.63 1.91 0.76
N PRO A 254 -26.71 2.71 0.92
CA PRO A 254 -26.61 4.09 1.41
C PRO A 254 -26.24 4.23 2.90
N ASP A 255 -26.46 3.19 3.71
CA ASP A 255 -26.31 3.22 5.18
C ASP A 255 -25.18 2.33 5.71
N LEU A 256 -24.06 2.32 5.00
CA LEU A 256 -22.86 1.60 5.44
C LEU A 256 -22.27 2.21 6.73
N LYS A 257 -22.24 1.42 7.81
CA LYS A 257 -21.72 1.84 9.14
C LYS A 257 -20.22 2.12 9.14
N VAL A 258 -19.45 1.31 8.43
CA VAL A 258 -17.99 1.42 8.34
C VAL A 258 -17.62 1.60 6.88
N ALA A 259 -17.07 2.76 6.53
CA ALA A 259 -16.78 3.12 5.15
C ALA A 259 -15.83 2.12 4.46
N ASP A 260 -14.87 1.55 5.21
CA ASP A 260 -13.91 0.57 4.69
C ASP A 260 -14.58 -0.73 4.21
N HIS A 261 -15.85 -0.98 4.56
CA HIS A 261 -16.63 -2.10 4.03
C HIS A 261 -17.19 -1.86 2.62
N ALA A 262 -16.96 -0.68 2.01
CA ALA A 262 -17.62 -0.30 0.76
C ALA A 262 -17.39 -1.30 -0.38
N VAL A 263 -16.14 -1.69 -0.63
CA VAL A 263 -15.81 -2.68 -1.67
C VAL A 263 -16.21 -4.10 -1.27
N PRO A 264 -15.91 -4.58 -0.04
CA PRO A 264 -16.35 -5.91 0.37
C PRO A 264 -17.87 -6.10 0.33
N ALA A 265 -18.64 -5.12 0.80
CA ALA A 265 -20.10 -5.16 0.77
C ALA A 265 -20.62 -5.08 -0.66
N LEU A 266 -20.05 -4.20 -1.49
CA LEU A 266 -20.40 -4.12 -2.91
C LEU A 266 -20.19 -5.48 -3.60
N ALA A 267 -19.05 -6.13 -3.39
CA ALA A 267 -18.72 -7.43 -3.96
C ALA A 267 -19.78 -8.48 -3.63
N MET A 268 -20.23 -8.52 -2.38
CA MET A 268 -21.23 -9.48 -1.91
C MET A 268 -22.63 -9.23 -2.47
N VAL A 269 -22.92 -8.00 -2.92
CA VAL A 269 -24.22 -7.63 -3.51
C VAL A 269 -24.24 -7.82 -5.02
N VAL A 270 -23.16 -7.44 -5.72
CA VAL A 270 -23.19 -7.32 -7.19
C VAL A 270 -22.54 -8.49 -7.93
N LEU A 271 -21.87 -9.40 -7.22
CA LEU A 271 -21.21 -10.57 -7.81
C LEU A 271 -21.82 -11.88 -7.29
N PRO A 272 -21.77 -12.96 -8.10
CA PRO A 272 -22.12 -14.29 -7.60
C PRO A 272 -21.12 -14.73 -6.52
N PRO A 273 -21.54 -15.56 -5.53
CA PRO A 273 -20.74 -15.86 -4.34
C PRO A 273 -19.32 -16.35 -4.60
N TRP A 274 -19.13 -17.22 -5.60
CA TRP A 274 -17.80 -17.75 -5.94
C TRP A 274 -16.86 -16.66 -6.49
N LEU A 275 -17.41 -15.71 -7.27
CA LEU A 275 -16.64 -14.62 -7.86
C LEU A 275 -16.34 -13.52 -6.82
N ALA A 276 -17.29 -13.25 -5.92
CA ALA A 276 -17.05 -12.40 -4.76
C ALA A 276 -15.90 -12.98 -3.90
N GLY A 277 -15.91 -14.30 -3.63
CA GLY A 277 -14.84 -14.98 -2.91
C GLY A 277 -13.47 -14.82 -3.56
N ILE A 278 -13.34 -15.04 -4.87
CA ILE A 278 -12.08 -14.85 -5.62
C ILE A 278 -11.63 -13.38 -5.57
N THR A 279 -12.55 -12.45 -5.75
CA THR A 279 -12.29 -11.00 -5.73
C THR A 279 -11.70 -10.58 -4.38
N LEU A 280 -12.35 -10.97 -3.28
CA LEU A 280 -11.93 -10.61 -1.92
C LEU A 280 -10.66 -11.35 -1.49
N ALA A 281 -10.43 -12.57 -1.98
CA ALA A 281 -9.16 -13.26 -1.83
C ALA A 281 -8.00 -12.52 -2.52
N GLY A 282 -8.25 -11.93 -3.71
CA GLY A 282 -7.30 -11.05 -4.39
C GLY A 282 -6.93 -9.84 -3.55
N VAL A 283 -7.91 -9.22 -2.88
CA VAL A 283 -7.67 -8.11 -1.95
C VAL A 283 -6.86 -8.56 -0.73
N ALA A 284 -7.20 -9.70 -0.12
CA ALA A 284 -6.44 -10.26 0.99
C ALA A 284 -4.96 -10.54 0.61
N GLY A 285 -4.72 -11.03 -0.61
CA GLY A 285 -3.39 -11.17 -1.19
C GLY A 285 -2.64 -9.84 -1.29
N ALA A 286 -3.29 -8.78 -1.79
CA ALA A 286 -2.73 -7.42 -1.82
C ALA A 286 -2.21 -6.99 -0.45
N ILE A 287 -3.07 -7.08 0.57
CA ILE A 287 -2.73 -6.75 1.96
C ILE A 287 -1.54 -7.59 2.43
N GLN A 288 -1.56 -8.91 2.21
CA GLN A 288 -0.48 -9.81 2.63
C GLN A 288 0.87 -9.43 2.02
N SER A 289 0.90 -9.15 0.72
CA SER A 289 2.11 -8.79 -0.01
C SER A 289 2.70 -7.47 0.49
N THR A 290 1.85 -6.48 0.81
CA THR A 290 2.26 -5.20 1.40
C THR A 290 2.86 -5.39 2.79
N VAL A 291 2.19 -6.15 3.67
CA VAL A 291 2.69 -6.41 5.03
C VAL A 291 4.05 -7.07 4.99
N GLY A 292 4.23 -8.09 4.16
CA GLY A 292 5.52 -8.78 4.00
C GLY A 292 6.64 -7.79 3.62
N ALA A 293 6.41 -6.99 2.57
CA ALA A 293 7.36 -5.99 2.10
C ALA A 293 7.75 -4.96 3.19
N MET A 294 6.76 -4.45 3.93
CA MET A 294 6.99 -3.45 4.98
C MET A 294 7.71 -4.05 6.20
N ILE A 295 7.32 -5.24 6.65
CA ILE A 295 7.97 -5.91 7.78
C ILE A 295 9.44 -6.17 7.47
N ILE A 296 9.78 -6.59 6.24
CA ILE A 296 11.18 -6.77 5.80
C ILE A 296 11.97 -5.49 5.93
N VAL A 297 11.40 -4.36 5.51
CA VAL A 297 12.14 -3.09 5.58
C VAL A 297 12.25 -2.61 7.02
N ILE A 298 11.20 -2.75 7.84
CA ILE A 298 11.26 -2.42 9.28
C ILE A 298 12.34 -3.23 9.98
N THR A 299 12.35 -4.55 9.78
CA THR A 299 13.31 -5.45 10.45
C THR A 299 14.72 -5.26 9.91
N SER A 300 14.91 -5.07 8.59
CA SER A 300 16.21 -4.71 8.02
C SER A 300 16.74 -3.40 8.59
N SER A 301 15.88 -2.41 8.81
CA SER A 301 16.27 -1.11 9.37
C SER A 301 16.72 -1.24 10.82
N LEU A 302 15.96 -1.99 11.64
CA LEU A 302 16.30 -2.25 13.04
C LEU A 302 17.58 -3.10 13.17
N ILE A 303 17.74 -4.14 12.36
CA ILE A 303 18.82 -5.11 12.51
C ILE A 303 20.10 -4.67 11.79
N LYS A 304 20.05 -4.38 10.50
CA LYS A 304 21.26 -4.07 9.72
C LYS A 304 21.68 -2.62 9.90
N GLU A 305 20.72 -1.70 9.77
CA GLU A 305 21.01 -0.27 9.69
C GLU A 305 21.12 0.39 11.07
N ALA A 306 20.51 -0.18 12.13
CA ALA A 306 20.73 0.23 13.51
C ALA A 306 21.62 -0.74 14.30
N TYR A 307 21.13 -1.96 14.59
CA TYR A 307 21.80 -2.87 15.54
C TYR A 307 23.21 -3.24 15.08
N GLN A 308 23.37 -3.79 13.88
CA GLN A 308 24.68 -4.16 13.34
C GLN A 308 25.55 -2.92 13.10
N SER A 309 25.01 -1.87 12.49
CA SER A 309 25.83 -0.70 12.14
C SER A 309 26.34 0.11 13.34
N PHE A 310 25.58 0.21 14.44
CA PHE A 310 25.91 1.11 15.55
C PHE A 310 26.12 0.43 16.90
N PHE A 311 25.58 -0.78 17.11
CA PHE A 311 25.65 -1.46 18.41
C PHE A 311 26.55 -2.70 18.38
N ASN A 312 26.51 -3.49 17.32
CA ASN A 312 27.34 -4.70 17.19
C ASN A 312 27.83 -4.94 15.74
N PRO A 313 28.86 -4.21 15.27
CA PRO A 313 29.38 -4.31 13.91
C PRO A 313 29.95 -5.68 13.54
N THR A 314 30.42 -6.43 14.54
CA THR A 314 31.06 -7.73 14.37
C THR A 314 30.10 -8.91 14.61
N ALA A 315 28.80 -8.64 14.75
CA ALA A 315 27.78 -9.67 14.93
C ALA A 315 27.83 -10.74 13.82
N SER A 316 27.88 -12.01 14.23
CA SER A 316 27.86 -13.14 13.31
C SER A 316 26.50 -13.25 12.59
N SER A 317 26.50 -13.87 11.40
CA SER A 317 25.28 -14.06 10.62
C SER A 317 24.23 -14.91 11.34
N GLU A 318 24.66 -15.90 12.13
CA GLU A 318 23.76 -16.72 12.97
C GLU A 318 23.12 -15.92 14.10
N HIS A 319 23.91 -15.07 14.77
CA HIS A 319 23.40 -14.18 15.82
C HIS A 319 22.37 -13.21 15.23
N LEU A 320 22.69 -12.56 14.11
CA LEU A 320 21.78 -11.63 13.43
C LEU A 320 20.48 -12.30 12.99
N LYS A 321 20.50 -13.57 12.56
CA LYS A 321 19.27 -14.33 12.26
C LYS A 321 18.38 -14.51 13.49
N LYS A 322 18.96 -14.88 14.64
CA LYS A 322 18.22 -15.04 15.90
C LYS A 322 17.63 -13.72 16.38
N VAL A 323 18.42 -12.65 16.39
CA VAL A 323 17.94 -11.30 16.77
C VAL A 323 16.84 -10.84 15.81
N ASN A 324 17.00 -11.05 14.50
CA ASN A 324 16.00 -10.69 13.51
C ASN A 324 14.66 -11.40 13.74
N LEU A 325 14.67 -12.69 14.09
CA LEU A 325 13.44 -13.43 14.41
C LEU A 325 12.70 -12.78 15.59
N TRP A 326 13.39 -12.55 16.71
CA TRP A 326 12.78 -11.95 17.90
C TRP A 326 12.28 -10.53 17.65
N VAL A 327 13.05 -9.70 16.96
CA VAL A 327 12.63 -8.34 16.59
C VAL A 327 11.39 -8.38 15.69
N THR A 328 11.35 -9.30 14.72
CA THR A 328 10.17 -9.47 13.85
C THR A 328 8.93 -9.81 14.66
N VAL A 329 9.03 -10.77 15.59
CA VAL A 329 7.91 -11.17 16.47
C VAL A 329 7.43 -10.00 17.31
N ILE A 330 8.34 -9.29 17.98
CA ILE A 330 8.00 -8.14 18.85
C ILE A 330 7.32 -7.03 18.03
N VAL A 331 7.87 -6.70 16.85
CA VAL A 331 7.29 -5.69 15.95
C VAL A 331 5.87 -6.09 15.53
N CYS A 332 5.66 -7.34 15.14
CA CYS A 332 4.34 -7.80 14.73
C CYS A 332 3.33 -7.80 15.89
N LEU A 333 3.75 -8.14 17.11
CA LEU A 333 2.89 -8.07 18.31
C LEU A 333 2.50 -6.62 18.64
N MET A 334 3.43 -5.67 18.54
CA MET A 334 3.13 -4.24 18.74
C MET A 334 2.14 -3.72 17.69
N ILE A 335 2.33 -4.09 16.42
CA ILE A 335 1.43 -3.73 15.32
C ILE A 335 0.05 -4.35 15.52
N PHE A 336 -0.02 -5.62 15.95
CA PHE A 336 -1.28 -6.28 16.30
C PHE A 336 -2.02 -5.50 17.40
N ALA A 337 -1.33 -5.18 18.49
CA ALA A 337 -1.91 -4.41 19.59
C ALA A 337 -2.43 -3.04 19.14
N ALA A 338 -1.67 -2.34 18.29
CA ALA A 338 -2.08 -1.06 17.71
C ALA A 338 -3.27 -1.18 16.74
N SER A 339 -3.56 -2.38 16.22
CA SER A 339 -4.66 -2.65 15.29
C SER A 339 -5.98 -2.96 15.99
N ILE A 340 -6.00 -3.16 17.31
CA ILE A 340 -7.20 -3.54 18.08
C ILE A 340 -8.27 -2.44 18.02
N LYS A 341 -7.87 -1.17 18.10
CA LYS A 341 -8.78 -0.01 18.07
C LYS A 341 -8.43 0.91 16.90
N PRO A 342 -8.81 0.55 15.67
CA PRO A 342 -8.49 1.38 14.52
C PRO A 342 -9.31 2.68 14.49
N PRO A 343 -8.83 3.72 13.80
CA PRO A 343 -9.65 4.90 13.51
C PRO A 343 -10.83 4.53 12.60
N HIS A 344 -11.79 5.45 12.49
CA HIS A 344 -13.03 5.26 11.70
C HIS A 344 -12.82 4.98 10.20
N ALA A 345 -11.66 5.30 9.64
CA ALA A 345 -11.28 4.92 8.28
C ALA A 345 -9.78 4.57 8.27
N LEU A 346 -9.45 3.38 7.78
CA LEU A 346 -8.06 2.91 7.73
C LEU A 346 -7.18 3.79 6.83
N GLN A 347 -7.79 4.50 5.87
CA GLN A 347 -7.07 5.41 4.99
C GLN A 347 -6.38 6.56 5.75
N TYR A 348 -6.88 6.96 6.93
CA TYR A 348 -6.22 7.97 7.74
C TYR A 348 -4.88 7.49 8.31
N LEU A 349 -4.75 6.22 8.66
CA LEU A 349 -3.46 5.63 9.04
C LEU A 349 -2.49 5.69 7.86
N ILE A 350 -2.99 5.44 6.64
CA ILE A 350 -2.18 5.48 5.42
C ILE A 350 -1.72 6.90 5.11
N ILE A 351 -2.59 7.89 5.22
CA ILE A 351 -2.23 9.31 5.07
C ILE A 351 -1.13 9.70 6.07
N PHE A 352 -1.28 9.33 7.34
CA PHE A 352 -0.29 9.58 8.38
C PHE A 352 1.05 8.92 8.04
N SER A 353 1.00 7.66 7.61
CA SER A 353 2.17 6.85 7.26
C SER A 353 2.94 7.42 6.06
N ILE A 354 2.24 7.69 4.96
CA ILE A 354 2.85 8.23 3.74
C ILE A 354 3.37 9.64 4.01
N GLY A 355 2.58 10.50 4.67
CA GLY A 355 3.00 11.87 4.99
C GLY A 355 4.26 11.94 5.86
N GLY A 356 4.37 11.07 6.87
CA GLY A 356 5.55 11.00 7.73
C GLY A 356 6.79 10.44 7.04
N MET A 357 6.64 9.37 6.23
CA MET A 357 7.75 8.84 5.44
C MET A 357 8.20 9.83 4.37
N ALA A 358 7.25 10.45 3.66
CA ALA A 358 7.56 11.40 2.60
C ALA A 358 8.25 12.66 3.15
N SER A 359 7.75 13.24 4.24
CA SER A 359 8.40 14.40 4.87
C SER A 359 9.82 14.08 5.36
N SER A 360 10.08 12.84 5.79
CA SER A 360 11.39 12.42 6.28
C SER A 360 12.37 12.04 5.18
N PHE A 361 11.93 11.41 4.09
CA PHE A 361 12.83 10.77 3.12
C PHE A 361 12.79 11.38 1.72
N PHE A 362 11.74 12.09 1.32
CA PHE A 362 11.64 12.64 -0.03
C PHE A 362 12.83 13.55 -0.38
N TRP A 363 13.07 14.58 0.43
CA TRP A 363 14.15 15.53 0.19
C TRP A 363 15.54 14.91 0.35
N PRO A 364 15.84 14.11 1.39
CA PRO A 364 17.11 13.40 1.46
C PRO A 364 17.39 12.49 0.27
N ILE A 365 16.37 11.81 -0.29
CA ILE A 365 16.54 10.99 -1.50
C ILE A 365 16.82 11.87 -2.71
N LEU A 366 16.00 12.90 -2.94
CA LEU A 366 16.14 13.76 -4.11
C LEU A 366 17.47 14.51 -4.09
N LEU A 367 17.76 15.24 -3.01
CA LEU A 367 18.99 16.00 -2.89
C LEU A 367 20.21 15.08 -2.79
N GLY A 368 20.12 13.99 -2.01
CA GLY A 368 21.24 13.06 -1.83
C GLY A 368 21.67 12.36 -3.13
N LEU A 369 20.78 12.24 -4.11
CA LEU A 369 21.10 11.66 -5.42
C LEU A 369 21.56 12.72 -6.44
N TYR A 370 20.96 13.92 -6.45
CA TYR A 370 21.11 14.91 -7.53
C TYR A 370 21.96 16.13 -7.17
N TRP A 371 22.29 16.33 -5.90
CA TRP A 371 23.14 17.39 -5.38
C TRP A 371 24.33 16.76 -4.64
#